data_AF-A0A524D9K8-F1
#
_entry.id   AF-A0A524D9K8-F1
#
_cell.length_a   1.000
_cell.length_b   1.000
_cell.length_c   1.000
_cell.angle_alpha   90.00
_cell.angle_beta   90.00
_cell.angle_gamma   90.00
#
_symmetry.space_group_name_H-M   'P 1'
#
loop_
_entity.id
_entity.type
_entity.pdbx_description
1 polymer ?
#
loop_
_entity_poly.entity_id
_entity_poly.type
_entity_poly.pdbx_seq_one_letter_code
_entity_poly.pdbx_strand_id
1 'polypeptide(L)'
;MNLKKYTWIIVLLAGILCILVISIPTLFYISESDPQYNRYYWLIGIYLDGEGTIDLLDDAPMIMNIGILGLIITLTIGILLIISSSLSKFTEINIPGTGIFWLIFGILLFTLPFLLQTLMGLIGGGEGTIFGLSVNLFGPITYSAGLLTIIAGLEELRT
;
A
#
# COMPACT_ATOMS: atom_id res chain seq x y z
N MET A 1 -11.37 -17.18 20.17
CA MET A 1 -11.76 -17.56 18.80
C MET A 1 -10.51 -18.09 18.11
N ASN A 2 -10.55 -19.29 17.51
CA ASN A 2 -9.36 -19.88 16.87
C ASN A 2 -9.21 -19.28 15.46
N LEU A 3 -8.36 -18.26 15.32
CA LEU A 3 -8.12 -17.56 14.05
C LEU A 3 -7.23 -18.35 13.10
N LYS A 4 -6.50 -19.36 13.60
CA LYS A 4 -5.59 -20.20 12.82
C LYS A 4 -6.24 -20.85 11.61
N LYS A 5 -7.53 -21.22 11.70
CA LYS A 5 -8.29 -21.78 10.56
C LYS A 5 -8.58 -20.77 9.44
N TYR A 6 -8.44 -19.47 9.73
CA TYR A 6 -8.79 -18.36 8.85
C TYR A 6 -7.58 -17.50 8.46
N THR A 7 -6.35 -17.85 8.88
CA THR A 7 -5.12 -17.09 8.57
C THR A 7 -4.94 -16.89 7.07
N TRP A 8 -5.22 -17.92 6.27
CA TRP A 8 -5.18 -17.83 4.81
C TRP A 8 -6.15 -16.78 4.24
N ILE A 9 -7.38 -16.65 4.78
CA ILE A 9 -8.35 -15.63 4.34
C ILE A 9 -7.84 -14.23 4.69
N ILE A 10 -7.30 -14.08 5.90
CA ILE A 10 -6.76 -12.81 6.38
C ILE A 10 -5.64 -12.32 5.45
N VAL A 11 -4.72 -13.22 5.08
CA VAL A 11 -3.63 -12.91 4.14
C VAL A 11 -4.13 -12.66 2.73
N LEU A 12 -5.13 -13.41 2.26
CA LEU A 12 -5.75 -13.18 0.96
C LEU A 12 -6.37 -11.76 0.89
N LEU A 13 -7.11 -11.36 1.93
CA LEU A 13 -7.67 -10.01 2.05
C LEU A 13 -6.58 -8.95 2.07
N ALA A 14 -5.49 -9.16 2.81
CA ALA A 14 -4.35 -8.26 2.80
C ALA A 14 -3.74 -8.10 1.39
N GLY A 15 -3.58 -9.20 0.65
CA GLY A 15 -3.11 -9.17 -0.72
C GLY A 15 -4.05 -8.42 -1.67
N ILE A 16 -5.37 -8.61 -1.54
CA ILE A 16 -6.39 -7.86 -2.30
C ILE A 16 -6.31 -6.36 -1.97
N LEU A 17 -6.18 -5.99 -0.70
CA LEU A 17 -6.01 -4.60 -0.29
C LEU A 17 -4.76 -3.97 -0.94
N CYS A 18 -3.64 -4.70 -1.02
CA CYS A 18 -2.43 -4.23 -1.71
C CYS A 18 -2.66 -3.96 -3.20
N ILE A 19 -3.49 -4.76 -3.87
CA ILE A 19 -3.83 -4.54 -5.29
C ILE A 19 -4.78 -3.34 -5.43
N LEU A 20 -5.77 -3.20 -4.55
CA LEU A 20 -6.72 -2.08 -4.59
C LEU A 20 -6.05 -0.71 -4.48
N VAL A 21 -4.94 -0.64 -3.74
CA VAL A 21 -4.12 0.57 -3.59
C VAL A 21 -3.68 1.17 -4.94
N ILE A 22 -3.55 0.35 -5.99
CA ILE A 22 -3.14 0.79 -7.32
C ILE A 22 -4.26 1.56 -8.03
N SER A 23 -5.51 1.16 -7.79
CA SER A 23 -6.67 1.70 -8.50
C SER A 23 -7.22 2.97 -7.87
N ILE A 24 -6.93 3.21 -6.59
CA ILE A 24 -7.45 4.36 -5.85
C ILE A 24 -6.46 5.52 -5.84
N PRO A 25 -6.96 6.77 -5.73
CA PRO A 25 -6.12 7.90 -5.39
C PRO A 25 -5.35 7.63 -4.11
N THR A 26 -4.05 7.87 -4.15
CA THR A 26 -3.15 7.67 -3.01
C THR A 26 -3.10 8.89 -2.10
N LEU A 27 -3.31 10.08 -2.67
CA LEU A 27 -3.36 11.34 -1.95
C LEU A 27 -4.52 12.17 -2.47
N PHE A 28 -5.09 12.95 -1.56
CA PHE A 28 -6.08 13.94 -1.89
C PHE A 28 -5.64 15.30 -1.34
N TYR A 29 -5.51 16.28 -2.22
CA TYR A 29 -5.20 17.66 -1.87
C TYR A 29 -6.48 18.48 -1.92
N ILE A 30 -6.74 19.23 -0.84
CA ILE A 30 -7.85 20.17 -0.74
C ILE A 30 -7.27 21.57 -0.70
N SER A 31 -7.70 22.42 -1.62
CA SER A 31 -7.35 23.84 -1.60
C SER A 31 -8.33 24.60 -0.71
N GLU A 32 -7.82 25.27 0.32
CA GLU A 32 -8.63 26.11 1.21
C GLU A 32 -9.12 27.39 0.51
N SER A 33 -8.38 27.87 -0.50
CA SER A 33 -8.68 29.13 -1.19
C SER A 33 -9.58 28.96 -2.42
N ASP A 34 -9.55 27.80 -3.06
CA ASP A 34 -10.37 27.53 -4.26
C ASP A 34 -10.66 26.03 -4.43
N PRO A 35 -11.92 25.59 -4.25
CA PRO A 35 -12.34 24.20 -4.40
C PRO A 35 -12.08 23.58 -5.78
N GLN A 36 -11.92 24.38 -6.84
CA GLN A 36 -11.60 23.86 -8.18
C GLN A 36 -10.18 23.30 -8.27
N TYR A 37 -9.31 23.67 -7.33
CA TYR A 37 -7.94 23.14 -7.21
C TYR A 37 -7.83 21.89 -6.34
N ASN A 38 -8.94 21.23 -6.02
CA ASN A 38 -8.90 19.91 -5.40
C ASN A 38 -8.30 18.90 -6.38
N ARG A 39 -7.32 18.12 -5.92
CA ARG A 39 -6.59 17.17 -6.78
C ARG A 39 -6.49 15.81 -6.12
N TYR A 40 -6.84 14.78 -6.88
CA TYR A 40 -6.62 13.38 -6.51
C TYR A 40 -5.37 12.89 -7.21
N TYR A 41 -4.40 12.37 -6.47
CA TYR A 41 -3.12 11.92 -7.01
C TYR A 41 -2.96 10.42 -6.86
N TRP A 42 -2.50 9.76 -7.92
CA TRP A 42 -2.04 8.38 -7.91
C TRP A 42 -0.52 8.32 -7.77
N LEU A 43 -0.01 7.21 -7.24
CA LEU A 43 1.44 6.98 -7.07
C LEU A 43 2.22 7.00 -8.38
N ILE A 44 1.55 6.78 -9.51
CA ILE A 44 2.15 6.85 -10.84
C ILE A 44 2.28 8.28 -11.39
N GLY A 45 1.97 9.30 -10.59
CA GLY A 45 2.08 10.70 -11.00
C GLY A 45 0.91 11.19 -11.86
N ILE A 46 -0.16 10.41 -11.99
CA ILE A 46 -1.42 10.88 -12.58
C ILE A 46 -2.18 11.66 -11.51
N TYR A 47 -2.81 12.77 -11.91
CA TYR A 47 -3.79 13.44 -11.07
C TYR A 47 -5.11 13.71 -11.81
N LEU A 48 -6.19 13.81 -11.03
CA LEU A 48 -7.51 14.24 -11.47
C LEU A 48 -7.83 15.54 -10.74
N ASP A 49 -8.08 16.61 -11.49
CA ASP A 49 -8.44 17.92 -10.93
C ASP A 49 -9.94 18.06 -10.62
N GLY A 50 -10.33 19.20 -10.06
CA GLY A 50 -11.71 19.51 -9.72
C GLY A 50 -12.63 19.72 -10.93
N GLU A 51 -12.07 19.89 -12.13
CA GLU A 51 -12.82 20.03 -13.40
C GLU A 51 -13.02 18.68 -14.11
N GLY A 52 -12.38 17.62 -13.62
CA GLY A 52 -12.46 16.27 -14.19
C GLY A 52 -11.38 15.99 -15.25
N THR A 53 -10.37 16.84 -15.35
CA THR A 53 -9.23 16.65 -16.26
C THR A 53 -8.22 15.71 -15.63
N ILE A 54 -7.75 14.74 -16.41
CA ILE A 54 -6.67 13.83 -16.03
C ILE A 54 -5.39 14.31 -16.69
N ASP A 55 -4.36 14.53 -15.89
CA ASP A 55 -3.07 15.03 -16.36
C ASP A 55 -1.91 14.43 -15.54
N LEU A 56 -0.68 14.66 -15.99
CA LEU A 56 0.54 14.13 -15.39
C LEU A 56 1.27 15.19 -14.56
N LEU A 57 1.87 14.73 -13.46
CA LEU A 57 2.76 15.53 -12.63
C LEU A 57 4.16 15.60 -13.27
N ASP A 58 4.28 16.35 -14.36
CA ASP A 58 5.50 16.44 -15.18
C ASP A 58 6.63 17.24 -14.51
N ASP A 59 6.28 18.08 -13.55
CA ASP A 59 7.12 18.99 -12.80
C ASP A 59 7.86 18.33 -11.62
N ALA A 60 7.49 17.10 -11.24
CA ALA A 60 8.12 16.37 -10.12
C ALA A 60 8.55 14.92 -10.47
N PRO A 61 9.44 14.72 -11.47
CA PRO A 61 9.79 13.40 -11.99
C PRO A 61 10.45 12.47 -10.96
N MET A 62 11.24 13.02 -10.01
CA MET A 62 11.85 12.20 -8.96
C MET A 62 10.81 11.67 -7.95
N ILE A 63 9.81 12.49 -7.60
CA ILE A 63 8.72 12.07 -6.71
C ILE A 63 7.89 10.97 -7.38
N MET A 64 7.57 11.15 -8.66
CA MET A 64 6.86 10.15 -9.47
C MET A 64 7.61 8.81 -9.52
N ASN A 65 8.93 8.82 -9.73
CA ASN A 65 9.73 7.60 -9.77
C ASN A 65 9.69 6.81 -8.44
N ILE A 66 9.74 7.51 -7.30
CA ILE A 66 9.62 6.87 -5.97
C ILE A 66 8.22 6.26 -5.80
N GLY A 67 7.18 6.96 -6.27
CA GLY A 67 5.80 6.47 -6.22
C GLY A 67 5.62 5.20 -7.05
N ILE A 68 6.15 5.18 -8.26
CA ILE A 68 6.16 4.00 -9.14
C ILE A 68 6.91 2.83 -8.49
N LEU A 69 8.08 3.07 -7.89
CA LEU A 69 8.83 2.03 -7.19
C LEU A 69 8.03 1.44 -6.02
N GLY A 70 7.41 2.28 -5.20
CA GLY A 70 6.55 1.84 -4.11
C GLY A 70 5.35 1.03 -4.59
N LEU A 71 4.76 1.42 -5.72
CA LEU A 71 3.66 0.71 -6.35
C LEU A 71 4.08 -0.68 -6.85
N ILE A 72 5.24 -0.79 -7.50
CA ILE A 72 5.80 -2.08 -7.94
C ILE A 72 6.06 -3.00 -6.75
N ILE A 73 6.65 -2.47 -5.67
CA ILE A 73 6.89 -3.23 -4.44
C ILE A 73 5.57 -3.72 -3.84
N THR A 74 4.60 -2.82 -3.69
CA THR A 74 3.27 -3.15 -3.11
C THR A 74 2.55 -4.20 -3.95
N LEU A 75 2.56 -4.07 -5.28
CA LEU A 75 1.96 -5.02 -6.21
C LEU A 75 2.63 -6.40 -6.10
N THR A 76 3.97 -6.43 -6.10
CA THR A 76 4.74 -7.67 -6.01
C THR A 76 4.43 -8.40 -4.71
N ILE A 77 4.44 -7.68 -3.57
CA ILE A 77 4.10 -8.27 -2.27
C ILE A 77 2.64 -8.74 -2.27
N GLY A 78 1.70 -7.94 -2.78
CA GLY A 78 0.28 -8.31 -2.85
C GLY A 78 0.04 -9.61 -3.61
N ILE A 79 0.67 -9.77 -4.78
CA ILE A 79 0.61 -11.01 -5.58
C ILE A 79 1.21 -12.19 -4.80
N LEU A 80 2.37 -12.01 -4.17
CA LEU A 80 3.02 -13.06 -3.37
C LEU A 80 2.14 -13.49 -2.19
N LEU A 81 1.45 -12.55 -1.52
CA LEU A 81 0.51 -12.85 -0.45
C LEU A 81 -0.66 -13.68 -0.97
N ILE A 82 -1.31 -13.27 -2.08
CA ILE A 82 -2.42 -14.01 -2.70
C ILE A 82 -2.01 -15.42 -3.10
N ILE A 83 -0.85 -15.57 -3.74
CA ILE A 83 -0.33 -16.88 -4.15
C ILE A 83 -0.06 -17.72 -2.91
N SER A 84 0.65 -17.18 -1.91
CA SER A 84 0.99 -17.92 -0.69
C SER A 84 -0.24 -18.36 0.10
N SER A 85 -1.27 -17.51 0.22
CA SER A 85 -2.53 -17.84 0.90
C SER A 85 -3.35 -18.86 0.15
N SER A 86 -3.32 -18.82 -1.19
CA SER A 86 -4.02 -19.79 -2.02
C SER A 86 -3.33 -21.15 -1.94
N LEU A 87 -2.01 -21.19 -2.06
CA LEU A 87 -1.24 -22.42 -1.95
C LEU A 87 -1.42 -23.09 -0.58
N SER A 88 -1.32 -22.33 0.52
CA SER A 88 -1.48 -22.91 1.87
C SER A 88 -2.85 -23.56 2.10
N LYS A 89 -3.89 -23.14 1.36
CA LYS A 89 -5.23 -23.73 1.45
C LYS A 89 -5.49 -24.86 0.44
N PHE A 90 -5.08 -24.68 -0.81
CA PHE A 90 -5.51 -25.56 -1.92
C PHE A 90 -4.63 -26.78 -2.13
N THR A 91 -3.36 -26.76 -1.72
CA THR A 91 -2.45 -27.86 -2.05
C THR A 91 -2.21 -28.83 -0.89
N GLU A 92 -2.80 -28.59 0.29
CA GLU A 92 -2.46 -29.29 1.56
C GLU A 92 -0.95 -29.28 1.88
N ILE A 93 -0.15 -28.51 1.13
CA ILE A 93 1.29 -28.39 1.32
C ILE A 93 1.49 -27.55 2.57
N ASN A 94 2.00 -28.19 3.61
CA ASN A 94 2.47 -27.49 4.78
C ASN A 94 3.80 -26.82 4.44
N ILE A 95 3.74 -25.57 3.95
CA ILE A 95 4.94 -24.81 3.61
C ILE A 95 5.66 -24.47 4.93
N PRO A 96 6.86 -25.03 5.17
CA PRO A 96 7.58 -24.74 6.40
C PRO A 96 7.91 -23.25 6.47
N GLY A 97 7.62 -22.62 7.61
CA GLY A 97 7.90 -21.19 7.80
C GLY A 97 6.87 -20.23 7.21
N THR A 98 5.68 -20.69 6.81
CA THR A 98 4.59 -19.82 6.31
C THR A 98 4.30 -18.64 7.25
N GLY A 99 4.25 -18.88 8.56
CA GLY A 99 4.04 -17.81 9.54
C GLY A 99 5.14 -16.75 9.55
N ILE A 100 6.41 -17.16 9.39
CA ILE A 100 7.56 -16.23 9.30
C ILE A 100 7.49 -15.43 8.00
N PHE A 101 7.19 -16.09 6.88
CA PHE A 101 7.02 -15.46 5.57
C PHE A 101 5.96 -14.36 5.63
N TRP A 102 4.77 -14.66 6.16
CA TRP A 102 3.71 -13.68 6.34
C TRP A 102 4.11 -12.56 7.29
N LEU A 103 4.79 -12.86 8.40
CA LEU A 103 5.28 -11.85 9.32
C LEU A 103 6.22 -10.83 8.64
N ILE A 104 7.19 -11.32 7.84
CA ILE A 104 8.16 -10.47 7.13
C ILE A 104 7.44 -9.55 6.14
N PHE A 105 6.56 -10.09 5.29
CA PHE A 105 5.81 -9.27 4.34
C PHE A 105 4.86 -8.30 5.02
N GLY A 106 4.24 -8.71 6.13
CA GLY A 106 3.40 -7.84 6.92
C GLY A 106 4.16 -6.65 7.50
N ILE A 107 5.37 -6.86 8.04
CA ILE A 107 6.23 -5.78 8.55
C ILE A 107 6.69 -4.86 7.41
N LEU A 108 7.07 -5.41 6.26
CA LEU A 108 7.46 -4.63 5.08
C LEU A 108 6.31 -3.74 4.62
N LEU A 109 5.10 -4.30 4.45
CA LEU A 109 3.91 -3.52 4.08
C LEU A 109 3.56 -2.48 5.14
N PHE A 110 3.66 -2.82 6.42
CA PHE A 110 3.33 -1.90 7.50
C PHE A 110 4.28 -0.70 7.56
N THR A 111 5.55 -0.88 7.22
CA THR A 111 6.55 0.21 7.25
C THR A 111 6.65 0.97 5.92
N LEU A 112 6.20 0.38 4.82
CA LEU A 112 6.34 0.93 3.47
C LEU A 112 5.76 2.35 3.29
N PRO A 113 4.54 2.68 3.77
CA PRO A 113 4.01 4.03 3.60
C PRO A 113 4.84 5.10 4.27
N PHE A 114 5.38 4.81 5.44
CA PHE A 114 6.25 5.74 6.16
C PHE A 114 7.57 5.96 5.40
N LEU A 115 8.19 4.87 4.92
CA LEU A 115 9.43 4.97 4.13
C LEU A 115 9.23 5.76 2.84
N LEU A 116 8.13 5.49 2.13
CA LEU A 116 7.82 6.12 0.85
C LEU A 116 7.57 7.63 1.03
N GLN A 117 6.75 8.01 2.03
CA GLN A 117 6.53 9.42 2.35
C GLN A 117 7.82 10.13 2.77
N THR A 118 8.65 9.49 3.59
CA THR A 118 9.92 10.07 4.05
C THR A 118 10.87 10.29 2.86
N LEU A 119 10.99 9.33 1.95
CA LEU A 119 11.83 9.45 0.75
C LEU A 119 11.32 10.54 -0.18
N MET A 120 10.00 10.60 -0.43
CA MET A 120 9.39 11.67 -1.24
C MET A 120 9.62 13.05 -0.61
N GLY A 121 9.48 13.17 0.71
CA GLY A 121 9.72 14.43 1.42
C GLY A 121 11.19 14.88 1.40
N LEU A 122 12.13 13.95 1.53
CA LEU A 122 13.57 14.24 1.46
C LEU A 122 14.02 14.69 0.06
N ILE A 123 13.47 14.05 -0.98
CA ILE A 123 13.85 14.31 -2.37
C ILE A 123 13.09 15.50 -2.95
N GLY A 124 11.87 15.77 -2.47
CA GLY A 124 11.00 16.84 -2.94
C GLY A 124 11.35 18.26 -2.49
N GLY A 125 12.43 18.46 -1.71
CA GLY A 125 13.09 19.76 -1.53
C GLY A 125 12.20 21.01 -1.32
N GLY A 126 11.13 20.93 -0.52
CA GLY A 126 10.21 22.06 -0.25
C GLY A 126 8.87 22.02 -1.00
N GLU A 127 8.77 21.32 -2.13
CA GLU A 127 7.50 20.97 -2.80
C GLU A 127 6.71 19.88 -2.04
N GLY A 128 7.34 19.29 -1.02
CA GLY A 128 6.72 18.39 -0.04
C GLY A 128 5.56 19.02 0.76
N THR A 129 5.26 20.32 0.57
CA THR A 129 4.09 20.99 1.14
C THR A 129 2.77 20.49 0.55
N ILE A 130 2.73 20.10 -0.74
CA ILE A 130 1.55 19.45 -1.36
C ILE A 130 1.26 18.10 -0.68
N PHE A 131 2.32 17.42 -0.23
CA PHE A 131 2.24 16.15 0.50
C PHE A 131 2.06 16.31 2.02
N GLY A 132 2.32 17.52 2.56
CA GLY A 132 2.21 17.83 3.99
C GLY A 132 0.79 18.18 4.45
N LEU A 133 -0.06 18.67 3.55
CA LEU A 133 -1.47 19.02 3.81
C LEU A 133 -2.47 18.07 3.14
N SER A 134 -1.99 17.07 2.38
CA SER A 134 -2.87 16.11 1.71
C SER A 134 -3.28 14.95 2.62
N VAL A 135 -4.49 14.45 2.39
CA VAL A 135 -4.99 13.25 3.06
C VAL A 135 -4.34 12.03 2.40
N ASN A 136 -3.51 11.31 3.16
CA ASN A 136 -2.88 10.07 2.72
C ASN A 136 -3.88 8.90 2.78
N LEU A 137 -4.36 8.47 1.61
CA LEU A 137 -5.25 7.31 1.46
C LEU A 137 -4.45 6.01 1.26
N PHE A 138 -3.22 6.11 0.78
CA PHE A 138 -2.29 4.98 0.63
C PHE A 138 -1.89 4.35 1.97
N GLY A 139 -1.62 5.18 2.97
CA GLY A 139 -1.17 4.77 4.29
C GLY A 139 -2.15 3.82 4.98
N PRO A 140 -3.39 4.24 5.28
CA PRO A 140 -4.36 3.42 6.01
C PRO A 140 -4.59 2.03 5.40
N ILE A 141 -4.64 1.94 4.07
CA ILE A 141 -4.92 0.67 3.38
C ILE A 141 -3.70 -0.26 3.45
N THR A 142 -2.51 0.27 3.20
CA THR A 142 -1.26 -0.52 3.26
C THR A 142 -0.92 -0.91 4.71
N TYR A 143 -1.17 -0.03 5.68
CA TYR A 143 -1.06 -0.35 7.12
C TYR A 143 -2.04 -1.47 7.52
N SER A 144 -3.28 -1.41 7.03
CA SER A 144 -4.27 -2.45 7.29
C SER A 144 -3.85 -3.79 6.68
N ALA A 145 -3.38 -3.80 5.43
CA ALA A 145 -2.84 -5.00 4.79
C ALA A 145 -1.64 -5.57 5.56
N GLY A 146 -0.70 -4.71 5.96
CA GLY A 146 0.46 -5.10 6.76
C GLY A 146 0.05 -5.70 8.11
N LEU A 147 -0.85 -5.03 8.84
CA LEU A 147 -1.33 -5.48 10.15
C LEU A 147 -2.06 -6.83 10.06
N LEU A 148 -2.95 -7.01 9.08
CA LEU A 148 -3.64 -8.28 8.84
C LEU A 148 -2.64 -9.41 8.60
N THR A 149 -1.62 -9.14 7.79
CA THR A 149 -0.58 -10.13 7.47
C THR A 149 0.28 -10.46 8.69
N ILE A 150 0.64 -9.47 9.52
CA ILE A 150 1.34 -9.68 10.80
C ILE A 150 0.52 -10.56 11.73
N ILE A 151 -0.78 -10.24 11.91
CA ILE A 151 -1.68 -11.01 12.78
C ILE A 151 -1.78 -12.46 12.30
N ALA A 152 -1.93 -12.67 10.98
CA ALA A 152 -1.98 -14.01 10.42
C ALA A 152 -0.66 -14.78 10.62
N GLY A 153 0.48 -14.11 10.43
CA GLY A 153 1.80 -14.70 10.66
C GLY A 153 2.01 -15.11 12.12
N LEU A 154 1.65 -14.25 13.08
CA LEU A 154 1.73 -14.54 14.52
C LEU A 154 0.82 -15.68 14.95
N GLU A 155 -0.42 -15.74 14.43
CA GLU A 155 -1.36 -16.82 14.75
C GLU A 155 -0.89 -18.17 14.19
N GLU A 156 -0.24 -18.18 13.02
CA GLU A 156 0.32 -19.40 12.44
C GLU A 156 1.49 -19.95 13.28
N LEU A 157 2.30 -19.04 13.82
CA LEU A 157 3.41 -19.35 14.74
C LEU A 157 2.95 -19.75 16.15
N ARG A 158 1.71 -19.44 16.53
CA ARG A 158 1.14 -19.85 17.81
C ARG A 158 0.86 -21.35 17.81
N THR A 159 1.58 -22.08 18.66
CA THR A 159 1.37 -23.50 18.98
C THR A 159 0.09 -23.71 19.77
#